data_AF-A0A354SHV4-F1
#
_entry.id   AF-A0A354SHV4-F1
#
_cell.length_a   1.000
_cell.length_b   1.000
_cell.length_c   1.000
_cell.angle_alpha   90.00
_cell.angle_beta   90.00
_cell.angle_gamma   90.00
#
_symmetry.space_group_name_H-M   'P 1'
#
loop_
_entity.id
_entity.type
_entity.pdbx_description
1 polymer ?
#
loop_
_entity_poly.entity_id
_entity_poly.type
_entity_poly.pdbx_seq_one_letter_code
_entity_poly.pdbx_strand_id
1 'polypeptide(L)'
;MARILTKLINVDIDYAYSQIHEPFVVQLDELKKAGLADTITIPAGFVHDYESVPLFKGTSKTGGVVHDYLCRADSVPLVTKKLAADCYFEVMESSDQTKATGKLQLARFWLRRWAKYVVVVVAPGYFHKHKVLATYEEMAG
;
A
#
# COMPACT_ATOMS: atom_id res chain seq x y z
N MET A 1 8.03 -9.24 8.18
CA MET A 1 8.40 -7.82 8.26
C MET A 1 8.77 -7.38 6.88
N ALA A 2 8.07 -6.37 6.37
CA ALA A 2 8.24 -5.91 5.01
C ALA A 2 9.65 -5.35 4.81
N ARG A 3 10.28 -5.70 3.69
CA ARG A 3 11.60 -5.20 3.28
C ARG A 3 11.47 -4.42 1.98
N ILE A 4 11.78 -3.14 2.05
CA ILE A 4 11.77 -2.25 0.89
C ILE A 4 13.09 -2.44 0.13
N LEU A 5 13.03 -2.99 -1.09
CA LEU A 5 14.23 -3.37 -1.85
C LEU A 5 14.69 -2.27 -2.80
N THR A 6 13.76 -1.48 -3.35
CA THR A 6 14.07 -0.28 -4.14
C THR A 6 13.43 0.96 -3.53
N LYS A 7 13.96 2.15 -3.84
CA LYS A 7 13.40 3.41 -3.36
C LYS A 7 12.08 3.68 -4.09
N LEU A 8 11.06 4.12 -3.35
CA LEU A 8 9.84 4.65 -3.97
C LEU A 8 10.17 6.01 -4.59
N ILE A 9 10.15 6.09 -5.92
CA ILE A 9 10.31 7.33 -6.69
C ILE A 9 8.98 7.62 -7.39
N ASN A 10 8.32 8.67 -6.95
CA ASN A 10 6.99 9.06 -7.40
C ASN A 10 6.97 10.53 -7.83
N VAL A 11 6.05 10.87 -8.73
CA VAL A 11 5.74 12.24 -9.14
C VAL A 11 4.25 12.47 -8.89
N ASP A 12 3.91 13.56 -8.21
CA ASP A 12 2.52 13.93 -7.98
C ASP A 12 1.93 14.44 -9.30
N ILE A 13 0.81 13.85 -9.73
CA ILE A 13 0.08 14.26 -10.95
C ILE A 13 -0.82 15.43 -10.59
N ASP A 14 -1.59 15.28 -9.51
CA ASP A 14 -2.45 16.32 -8.95
C ASP A 14 -2.50 16.21 -7.41
N TYR A 15 -3.53 16.78 -6.78
CA TYR A 15 -3.68 16.75 -5.32
C TYR A 15 -4.15 15.39 -4.76
N ALA A 16 -4.63 14.49 -5.62
CA ALA A 16 -5.23 13.22 -5.26
C ALA A 16 -4.36 12.02 -5.70
N TYR A 17 -3.68 12.12 -6.83
CA TYR A 17 -2.98 11.02 -7.49
C TYR A 17 -1.51 11.33 -7.75
N SER A 18 -0.72 10.27 -7.70
CA SER A 18 0.69 10.26 -8.04
C SER A 18 1.03 9.04 -8.88
N GLN A 19 2.16 9.11 -9.56
CA GLN A 19 2.65 8.05 -10.43
C GLN A 19 4.05 7.62 -10.02
N ILE A 20 4.28 6.31 -10.03
CA ILE A 20 5.62 5.72 -9.84
C ILE A 20 6.45 5.93 -11.12
N HIS A 21 7.66 6.48 -10.98
CA HIS A 21 8.56 6.74 -12.11
C HIS A 21 9.54 5.57 -12.39
N GLU A 22 9.87 4.78 -11.36
CA GLU A 22 10.78 3.63 -11.47
C GLU A 22 10.18 2.39 -10.77
N PRO A 23 10.44 1.17 -11.25
CA PRO A 23 9.89 -0.04 -10.62
C PRO A 23 10.16 -0.11 -9.12
N PHE A 24 9.07 -0.24 -8.35
CA PHE A 24 9.14 -0.31 -6.91
C PHE A 24 9.03 -1.77 -6.45
N VAL A 25 10.03 -2.25 -5.72
CA VAL A 25 10.15 -3.66 -5.32
C VAL A 25 10.13 -3.76 -3.81
N VAL A 26 9.26 -4.63 -3.30
CA VAL A 26 9.11 -4.91 -1.87
C VAL A 26 8.91 -6.39 -1.63
N GLN A 27 9.51 -6.89 -0.56
CA GLN A 27 9.29 -8.24 -0.03
C GLN A 27 8.34 -8.16 1.18
N LEU A 28 7.34 -9.03 1.23
CA LEU A 28 6.24 -9.06 2.19
C LEU A 28 6.08 -10.47 2.78
N ASP A 29 6.18 -10.60 4.11
CA ASP A 29 6.02 -11.91 4.76
C ASP A 29 4.56 -12.37 4.73
N GLU A 30 3.58 -11.46 4.68
CA GLU A 30 2.16 -11.86 4.59
C GLU A 30 1.86 -12.65 3.31
N LEU A 31 2.50 -12.30 2.18
CA LEU A 31 2.39 -13.07 0.94
C LEU A 31 3.03 -14.45 1.08
N LYS A 32 4.19 -14.53 1.73
CA LYS A 32 4.88 -15.79 2.03
C LYS A 32 4.01 -16.72 2.88
N LYS A 33 3.37 -16.19 3.93
CA LYS A 33 2.45 -16.94 4.81
C LYS A 33 1.24 -17.47 4.04
N ALA A 34 0.79 -16.74 3.03
CA ALA A 34 -0.28 -17.16 2.13
C ALA A 34 0.16 -18.16 1.05
N GLY A 35 1.45 -18.56 1.01
CA GLY A 35 1.98 -19.48 0.01
C GLY A 35 2.19 -18.85 -1.38
N LEU A 36 2.26 -17.52 -1.45
CA LEU A 36 2.48 -16.76 -2.69
C LEU A 36 3.94 -16.32 -2.80
N ALA A 37 4.30 -15.83 -4.00
CA ALA A 37 5.56 -15.12 -4.18
C ALA A 37 5.64 -13.95 -3.20
N ASP A 38 6.68 -13.94 -2.38
CA ASP A 38 6.84 -12.98 -1.28
C ASP A 38 7.35 -11.62 -1.75
N THR A 39 7.78 -11.52 -3.00
CA THR A 39 8.34 -10.32 -3.61
C THR A 39 7.40 -9.83 -4.70
N ILE A 40 7.02 -8.56 -4.63
CA ILE A 40 6.22 -7.90 -5.66
C ILE A 40 7.01 -6.81 -6.35
N THR A 41 6.72 -6.60 -7.63
CA THR A 41 7.27 -5.51 -8.43
C THR A 41 6.12 -4.68 -8.95
N ILE A 42 6.02 -3.45 -8.44
CA ILE A 42 5.05 -2.46 -8.90
C ILE A 42 5.70 -1.70 -10.06
N PRO A 43 5.12 -1.74 -11.26
CA PRO A 43 5.78 -1.20 -12.45
C PRO A 43 5.85 0.33 -12.42
N ALA A 44 6.83 0.87 -13.14
CA ALA A 44 6.80 2.28 -13.51
C ALA A 44 5.52 2.61 -14.28
N GLY A 45 5.01 3.82 -14.11
CA GLY A 45 3.73 4.26 -14.65
C GLY A 45 2.52 3.95 -13.77
N PHE A 46 2.68 3.17 -12.68
CA PHE A 46 1.59 2.86 -11.76
C PHE A 46 1.03 4.12 -11.09
N VAL A 47 -0.25 4.42 -11.33
CA VAL A 47 -0.98 5.55 -10.75
C VAL A 47 -1.69 5.12 -9.47
N HIS A 48 -1.51 5.87 -8.38
CA HIS A 48 -2.06 5.57 -7.06
C HIS A 48 -2.45 6.85 -6.32
N ASP A 49 -3.28 6.73 -5.28
CA ASP A 49 -3.72 7.88 -4.46
C ASP A 49 -3.00 7.95 -3.10
N TYR A 50 -2.00 7.08 -2.90
CA TYR A 50 -1.27 6.82 -1.65
C TYR A 50 -2.13 6.32 -0.50
N GLU A 51 -3.46 6.27 -0.63
CA GLU A 51 -4.29 6.24 0.55
C GLU A 51 -5.72 5.77 0.32
N SER A 52 -5.89 4.49 0.62
CA SER A 52 -7.20 3.86 0.68
C SER A 52 -8.02 4.24 1.91
N VAL A 53 -7.58 5.23 2.72
CA VAL A 53 -8.27 5.73 3.94
C VAL A 53 -8.27 7.26 3.99
N PRO A 54 -9.43 7.93 3.80
CA PRO A 54 -9.53 9.39 3.76
C PRO A 54 -9.17 10.10 5.07
N LEU A 55 -9.31 9.41 6.20
CA LEU A 55 -9.27 10.02 7.55
C LEU A 55 -7.87 10.46 8.02
N PHE A 56 -6.78 9.90 7.48
CA PHE A 56 -5.44 10.19 8.00
C PHE A 56 -4.40 10.24 6.89
N LYS A 57 -4.46 11.31 6.08
CA LYS A 57 -3.62 11.43 4.90
C LYS A 57 -2.10 11.47 5.19
N GLY A 58 -1.28 10.88 4.32
CA GLY A 58 0.18 11.02 4.25
C GLY A 58 1.02 10.22 5.25
N THR A 59 0.44 9.28 6.01
CA THR A 59 1.17 8.65 7.14
C THR A 59 1.97 7.40 6.77
N SER A 60 1.68 6.75 5.64
CA SER A 60 2.49 5.66 5.07
C SER A 60 2.34 5.58 3.55
N LYS A 61 3.09 6.43 2.82
CA LYS A 61 3.10 6.47 1.35
C LYS A 61 3.39 5.09 0.75
N THR A 62 4.43 4.43 1.26
CA THR A 62 4.83 3.09 0.80
C THR A 62 3.77 2.03 1.04
N GLY A 63 3.12 2.05 2.22
CA GLY A 63 2.03 1.13 2.50
C GLY A 63 0.87 1.35 1.54
N GLY A 64 0.49 2.60 1.30
CA GLY A 64 -0.60 2.94 0.39
C GLY A 64 -0.36 2.42 -1.02
N VAL A 65 0.82 2.66 -1.56
CA VAL A 65 1.25 2.14 -2.87
C VAL A 65 1.13 0.62 -2.96
N VAL A 66 1.63 -0.11 -1.94
CA VAL A 66 1.55 -1.58 -1.90
C VAL A 66 0.10 -2.07 -1.87
N HIS A 67 -0.72 -1.44 -1.04
CA HIS A 67 -2.12 -1.79 -0.93
C HIS A 67 -2.88 -1.52 -2.23
N ASP A 68 -2.72 -0.34 -2.82
CA ASP A 68 -3.38 0.04 -4.07
C ASP A 68 -2.99 -0.89 -5.21
N TYR A 69 -1.73 -1.33 -5.27
CA TYR A 69 -1.26 -2.30 -6.26
C TYR A 69 -1.92 -3.65 -6.06
N LEU A 70 -1.88 -4.21 -4.85
CA LEU A 70 -2.49 -5.51 -4.54
C LEU A 70 -4.02 -5.50 -4.65
N CYS A 71 -4.63 -4.32 -4.68
CA CYS A 71 -6.05 -4.14 -4.94
C CYS A 71 -6.38 -3.98 -6.44
N ARG A 72 -5.40 -4.10 -7.36
CA ARG A 72 -5.67 -4.10 -8.80
C ARG A 72 -6.13 -5.47 -9.28
N ALA A 73 -7.04 -5.44 -10.25
CA ALA A 73 -7.68 -6.63 -10.80
C ALA A 73 -6.71 -7.59 -11.50
N ASP A 74 -5.56 -7.09 -11.93
CA ASP A 74 -4.48 -7.80 -12.64
C ASP A 74 -3.13 -7.67 -11.91
N SER A 75 -3.16 -7.45 -10.59
CA SER A 75 -1.96 -7.48 -9.76
C SER A 75 -1.32 -8.87 -9.74
N VAL A 76 0.00 -8.91 -9.56
CA VAL A 76 0.77 -10.15 -9.44
C VAL A 76 1.54 -10.14 -8.11
N PRO A 77 1.19 -11.02 -7.15
CA PRO A 77 0.09 -11.98 -7.20
C PRO A 77 -1.28 -11.32 -7.09
N LEU A 78 -2.32 -11.98 -7.60
CA LEU A 78 -3.70 -11.60 -7.35
C LEU A 78 -4.09 -12.07 -5.95
N VAL A 79 -4.53 -11.16 -5.10
CA VAL A 79 -4.80 -11.44 -3.68
C VAL A 79 -6.25 -11.18 -3.33
N THR A 80 -6.63 -11.48 -2.09
CA THR A 80 -7.91 -11.02 -1.53
C THR A 80 -7.74 -9.64 -0.90
N LYS A 81 -8.84 -8.91 -0.76
CA LYS A 81 -8.86 -7.61 -0.07
C LYS A 81 -8.25 -7.68 1.34
N LYS A 82 -8.54 -8.76 2.08
CA LYS A 82 -7.97 -9.00 3.40
C LYS A 82 -6.44 -9.13 3.32
N LEU A 83 -5.93 -9.92 2.39
CA LEU A 83 -4.48 -10.12 2.25
C LEU A 83 -3.76 -8.84 1.81
N ALA A 84 -4.37 -8.03 0.93
CA ALA A 84 -3.86 -6.70 0.60
C ALA A 84 -3.79 -5.79 1.85
N ALA A 85 -4.84 -5.80 2.69
CA ALA A 85 -4.86 -5.06 3.95
C ALA A 85 -3.83 -5.58 4.99
N ASP A 86 -3.59 -6.89 5.04
CA ASP A 86 -2.57 -7.50 5.89
C ASP A 86 -1.17 -7.03 5.45
N CYS A 87 -0.90 -7.03 4.13
CA CYS A 87 0.34 -6.49 3.57
C CYS A 87 0.51 -4.98 3.86
N TYR A 88 -0.57 -4.21 3.76
CA TYR A 88 -0.57 -2.79 4.15
C TYR A 88 -0.16 -2.60 5.61
N PHE A 89 -0.73 -3.40 6.50
CA PHE A 89 -0.44 -3.39 7.92
C PHE A 89 1.03 -3.73 8.20
N GLU A 90 1.56 -4.75 7.51
CA GLU A 90 2.96 -5.16 7.62
C GLU A 90 3.92 -4.02 7.25
N VAL A 91 3.67 -3.33 6.13
CA VAL A 91 4.53 -2.20 5.69
C VAL A 91 4.47 -1.03 6.67
N MET A 92 3.28 -0.72 7.18
CA MET A 92 3.13 0.31 8.22
C MET A 92 3.89 -0.06 9.49
N GLU A 93 3.84 -1.32 9.91
CA GLU A 93 4.58 -1.79 11.09
C GLU A 93 6.09 -1.64 10.93
N SER A 94 6.65 -2.05 9.80
CA SER A 94 8.08 -1.82 9.50
C SER A 94 8.45 -0.33 9.57
N SER A 95 7.57 0.56 9.09
CA SER A 95 7.81 2.00 9.12
C SER A 95 7.73 2.58 10.54
N ASP A 96 6.73 2.15 11.31
CA ASP A 96 6.50 2.62 12.68
C ASP A 96 7.67 2.25 13.60
N GLN A 97 8.21 1.03 13.48
CA GLN A 97 9.35 0.57 14.28
C GLN A 97 10.62 1.37 14.00
N THR A 98 10.82 1.77 12.74
CA THR A 98 11.98 2.61 12.36
C THR A 98 11.85 4.05 12.86
N LYS A 99 10.62 4.57 12.99
CA LYS A 99 10.34 5.97 13.35
C LYS A 99 10.16 6.20 14.85
N ALA A 100 9.70 5.21 15.60
CA ALA A 100 9.34 5.39 17.01
C ALA A 100 10.58 5.61 17.88
N THR A 101 10.60 6.68 18.67
CA THR A 101 11.69 6.96 19.62
C THR A 101 11.42 6.39 21.03
N GLY A 102 10.43 5.49 21.17
CA GLY A 102 10.10 4.83 22.43
C GLY A 102 8.77 4.09 22.42
N LYS A 103 8.49 3.37 23.52
CA LYS A 103 7.31 2.48 23.65
C LYS A 103 5.97 3.22 23.58
N LEU A 104 5.87 4.44 24.10
CA LEU A 104 4.64 5.24 24.05
C LEU A 104 4.28 5.66 22.62
N GLN A 105 5.27 6.07 21.82
CA GLN A 105 5.04 6.40 20.41
C GLN A 105 4.66 5.16 19.61
N LEU A 106 5.29 4.01 19.90
CA LEU A 106 4.95 2.75 19.25
C LEU A 106 3.49 2.34 19.53
N ALA A 107 3.01 2.52 20.76
CA ALA A 107 1.61 2.28 21.10
C ALA A 107 0.64 3.21 20.34
N ARG A 108 0.99 4.50 20.21
CA ARG A 108 0.20 5.47 19.42
C ARG A 108 0.18 5.09 17.94
N PHE A 109 1.31 4.66 17.38
CA PHE A 109 1.38 4.18 16.00
C PHE A 109 0.57 2.91 15.80
N TRP A 110 0.63 1.96 16.73
CA TRP A 110 -0.17 0.75 16.70
C TRP A 110 -1.68 1.05 16.67
N LEU A 111 -2.16 1.96 17.53
CA LEU A 111 -3.57 2.40 17.54
C LEU A 111 -3.99 3.00 16.19
N ARG A 112 -3.17 3.93 15.65
CA ARG A 112 -3.41 4.54 14.34
C ARG A 112 -3.45 3.49 13.24
N ARG A 113 -2.52 2.54 13.27
CA ARG A 113 -2.38 1.47 12.28
C ARG A 113 -3.60 0.56 12.28
N TRP A 114 -4.10 0.20 13.46
CA TRP A 114 -5.35 -0.56 13.61
C TRP A 114 -6.57 0.19 13.08
N ALA A 115 -6.70 1.48 13.40
CA ALA A 115 -7.79 2.29 12.85
C ALA A 115 -7.76 2.29 11.32
N LYS A 116 -6.58 2.45 10.72
CA LYS A 116 -6.40 2.37 9.25
C LYS A 116 -6.74 1.00 8.69
N TYR A 117 -6.28 -0.08 9.34
CA TYR A 117 -6.57 -1.45 8.94
C TYR A 117 -8.07 -1.73 8.87
N VAL A 118 -8.82 -1.34 9.89
CA VAL A 118 -10.27 -1.52 9.93
C VAL A 118 -10.95 -0.80 8.76
N VAL A 119 -10.53 0.44 8.47
CA VAL A 119 -11.12 1.19 7.35
C VAL A 119 -10.84 0.49 6.01
N VAL A 120 -9.61 0.07 5.72
CA VAL A 120 -9.32 -0.59 4.44
C VAL A 120 -10.10 -1.91 4.32
N VAL A 121 -10.15 -2.73 5.37
CA VAL A 121 -10.89 -4.00 5.32
C VAL A 121 -12.38 -3.79 5.05
N VAL A 122 -13.00 -2.75 5.59
CA VAL A 122 -14.45 -2.52 5.50
C VAL A 122 -14.86 -1.65 4.31
N ALA A 123 -14.04 -0.71 3.85
CA ALA A 123 -14.43 0.28 2.84
C ALA A 123 -14.87 -0.37 1.50
N PRO A 124 -16.10 -0.16 1.02
CA PRO A 124 -16.57 -0.77 -0.21
C PRO A 124 -16.01 -0.07 -1.46
N GLY A 125 -16.05 -0.74 -2.62
CA GLY A 125 -16.01 -0.09 -3.93
C GLY A 125 -14.65 0.19 -4.56
N TYR A 126 -13.52 -0.11 -3.89
CA TYR A 126 -12.17 0.15 -4.45
C TYR A 126 -11.43 -1.11 -4.90
N PHE A 127 -11.78 -2.28 -4.35
CA PHE A 127 -11.05 -3.52 -4.58
C PHE A 127 -11.30 -4.10 -5.97
N HIS A 128 -10.23 -4.40 -6.72
CA HIS A 128 -10.23 -4.90 -8.10
C HIS A 128 -11.06 -4.06 -9.08
N LYS A 129 -11.21 -2.75 -8.82
CA LYS A 129 -11.93 -1.83 -9.73
C LYS A 129 -11.07 -1.45 -10.94
N HIS A 130 -9.77 -1.21 -10.70
CA HIS A 130 -8.84 -0.71 -11.71
C HIS A 130 -7.74 -1.73 -12.01
N LYS A 131 -7.13 -1.60 -13.20
CA LYS A 131 -5.94 -2.36 -13.60
C LYS A 131 -4.65 -1.69 -13.12
N VAL A 132 -3.55 -2.42 -13.10
CA VAL A 132 -2.22 -1.92 -12.72
C VAL A 132 -1.76 -0.79 -13.63
N LEU A 133 -1.96 -0.92 -14.95
CA LEU A 133 -1.57 0.10 -15.92
C LEU A 133 -2.70 1.08 -16.27
N ALA A 134 -3.70 1.23 -15.39
CA ALA A 134 -4.77 2.19 -15.60
C ALA A 134 -4.20 3.62 -15.64
N THR A 135 -4.67 4.44 -16.59
CA THR A 135 -4.23 5.83 -16.72
C THR A 135 -4.84 6.70 -15.63
N TYR A 136 -4.30 7.91 -15.46
CA TYR A 136 -4.86 8.89 -14.54
C TYR A 136 -6.34 9.21 -14.85
N GLU A 137 -6.70 9.34 -16.13
CA GLU A 137 -8.06 9.61 -16.58
C GLU A 137 -9.01 8.46 -16.20
N GLU A 138 -8.55 7.21 -16.30
CA GLU A 138 -9.33 6.03 -15.89
C GLU A 138 -9.45 5.89 -14.37
N MET A 139 -8.52 6.47 -13.61
CA MET A 139 -8.56 6.52 -12.15
C MET A 139 -9.48 7.63 -11.64
N ALA A 140 -9.49 8.78 -12.33
CA ALA A 140 -10.25 9.97 -11.94
C ALA A 140 -11.72 9.96 -12.39
N GLY A 141 -12.06 9.15 -13.41
CA GLY A 141 -13.44 8.94 -13.89
C GLY A 141 -14.29 8.02 -13.03
#